data_AF-A0A2A4B6B6-F1
#
_entry.id   AF-A0A2A4B6B6-F1
#
_cell.length_a   1.000
_cell.length_b   1.000
_cell.length_c   1.000
_cell.angle_alpha   90.00
_cell.angle_beta   90.00
_cell.angle_gamma   90.00
#
_symmetry.space_group_name_H-M   'P 1'
#
loop_
_entity.id
_entity.type
_entity.pdbx_description
1 polymer ?
#
loop_
_entity_poly.entity_id
_entity_poly.type
_entity_poly.pdbx_seq_one_letter_code
_entity_poly.pdbx_strand_id
1 'polypeptide(L)' 'MANWKGRAGEMAATFMIGDGLLGLVQPQRHVALWARDAMGAEALVAPFRGRPGRRRAYAVVQLAAGLWLASRQRP' A
#
# COMPACT_ATOMS: atom_id res chain seq x y z
N MET A 1 -14.59 -20.08 -17.39
CA MET A 1 -13.15 -20.00 -17.05
C MET A 1 -13.02 -19.20 -15.77
N ALA A 2 -12.20 -19.62 -14.80
CA ALA A 2 -12.07 -18.91 -13.53
C ALA A 2 -11.59 -17.46 -13.74
N ASN A 3 -12.26 -16.47 -13.13
CA ASN A 3 -11.90 -15.05 -13.19
C ASN A 3 -10.69 -14.73 -12.29
N TRP A 4 -9.55 -15.37 -12.57
CA TRP A 4 -8.32 -15.19 -11.79
C TRP A 4 -7.78 -13.77 -11.85
N LYS A 5 -7.98 -13.07 -12.97
CA LYS A 5 -7.58 -11.66 -13.13
C LYS A 5 -8.37 -10.74 -12.19
N GLY A 6 -9.69 -10.93 -12.10
CA GLY A 6 -10.52 -10.23 -11.12
C GLY A 6 -10.02 -10.53 -9.71
N ARG A 7 -9.95 -11.80 -9.30
CA ARG A 7 -9.47 -12.15 -7.95
C ARG A 7 -8.09 -11.57 -7.59
N ALA A 8 -7.15 -11.57 -8.53
CA ALA A 8 -5.83 -10.96 -8.34
C ALA A 8 -5.93 -9.43 -8.22
N GLY A 9 -6.79 -8.79 -9.01
CA GLY A 9 -7.11 -7.36 -8.90
C GLY A 9 -7.69 -7.01 -7.53
N GLU A 10 -8.61 -7.82 -7.02
CA GLU A 10 -9.27 -7.58 -5.72
C GLU A 10 -8.28 -7.71 -4.58
N MET A 11 -7.43 -8.73 -4.67
CA MET A 11 -6.36 -8.92 -3.70
C MET A 11 -5.39 -7.73 -3.74
N ALA A 12 -4.96 -7.28 -4.92
CA ALA A 12 -4.10 -6.11 -5.06
C ALA A 12 -4.76 -4.83 -4.50
N ALA A 13 -6.03 -4.58 -4.83
CA ALA A 13 -6.78 -3.44 -4.32
C ALA A 13 -6.87 -3.46 -2.79
N THR A 14 -7.16 -4.62 -2.20
CA THR A 14 -7.20 -4.82 -0.74
C THR A 14 -5.87 -4.46 -0.09
N PHE A 15 -4.75 -4.96 -0.63
CA PHE A 15 -3.42 -4.63 -0.13
C PHE A 15 -3.11 -3.14 -0.25
N MET A 16 -3.42 -2.51 -1.38
CA MET A 16 -3.19 -1.08 -1.59
C MET A 16 -3.99 -0.22 -0.61
N ILE A 17 -5.25 -0.57 -0.37
CA ILE A 17 -6.12 0.13 0.58
C ILE A 17 -5.60 -0.04 2.01
N GLY A 18 -5.30 -1.28 2.42
CA GLY A 18 -4.76 -1.56 3.75
C GLY A 18 -3.41 -0.85 3.99
N ASP A 19 -2.49 -0.93 3.03
CA ASP A 19 -1.17 -0.31 3.13
C ASP A 19 -1.26 1.21 3.15
N GLY A 20 -2.10 1.81 2.31
CA GLY A 20 -2.33 3.25 2.34
C GLY A 20 -3.03 3.70 3.63
N LEU A 21 -3.98 2.95 4.18
CA LEU A 21 -4.60 3.31 5.46
C LEU A 21 -3.57 3.28 6.62
N LEU A 22 -2.73 2.25 6.67
CA LEU A 22 -1.63 2.16 7.64
C LEU A 22 -0.60 3.29 7.46
N GLY A 23 -0.24 3.59 6.21
CA GLY A 23 0.66 4.69 5.87
C GLY A 23 0.11 6.08 6.20
N LEU A 24 -1.22 6.25 6.23
CA LEU A 24 -1.88 7.49 6.64
C LEU A 24 -1.92 7.67 8.16
N VAL A 25 -2.44 6.65 8.84
CA VAL A 25 -2.77 6.71 10.27
C VAL A 25 -1.52 6.49 11.13
N GLN A 26 -0.60 5.62 10.69
CA GLN A 26 0.58 5.22 11.48
C GLN A 26 1.89 5.29 10.66
N PRO A 27 2.21 6.40 9.96
CA PRO A 27 3.31 6.45 8.98
C PRO A 27 4.67 6.09 9.58
N GLN A 28 5.00 6.58 10.77
CA GLN A 28 6.30 6.33 11.39
C GLN A 28 6.45 4.87 11.81
N ARG A 29 5.45 4.32 12.54
CA ARG A 29 5.45 2.92 12.97
C ARG A 29 5.48 1.98 11.77
N HIS A 30 4.65 2.25 10.77
CA HIS A 30 4.58 1.46 9.55
C HIS A 30 5.95 1.45 8.85
N VAL A 31 6.57 2.61 8.58
CA VAL A 31 7.92 2.65 7.99
C VAL A 31 8.97 1.96 8.88
N ALA A 32 8.89 2.11 10.20
CA ALA A 32 9.86 1.53 11.13
C ALA A 32 9.86 -0.01 11.11
N LEU A 33 8.69 -0.65 11.01
CA LEU A 33 8.58 -2.11 10.93
C LEU A 33 9.27 -2.70 9.70
N TRP A 34 9.33 -1.96 8.61
CA TRP A 34 9.95 -2.39 7.35
C TRP A 34 11.37 -1.84 7.19
N ALA A 35 11.86 -1.08 8.16
CA ALA A 35 13.14 -0.39 8.03
C ALA A 35 14.35 -1.29 8.32
N ARG A 36 14.15 -2.49 8.88
CA ARG A 36 15.21 -3.46 9.24
C ARG A 36 14.70 -4.88 9.10
N ASP A 37 15.58 -5.80 8.73
CA ASP A 37 15.35 -7.24 8.64
C ASP A 37 14.14 -7.62 7.78
N ALA A 38 13.85 -6.80 6.76
CA ALA A 38 12.61 -6.88 5.99
C ALA A 38 12.79 -7.48 4.59
N MET A 39 13.75 -8.40 4.44
CA MET A 39 14.01 -9.14 3.20
C MET A 39 14.06 -8.26 1.93
N GLY A 40 14.71 -7.09 2.03
CA GLY A 40 14.84 -6.13 0.92
C GLY A 40 13.75 -5.06 0.81
N ALA A 41 12.63 -5.18 1.55
CA ALA A 41 11.60 -4.14 1.61
C ALA A 41 12.11 -2.82 2.24
N GLU A 42 13.26 -2.88 2.91
CA GLU A 42 14.01 -1.74 3.44
C GLU A 42 14.27 -0.66 2.38
N ALA A 43 14.59 -1.09 1.15
CA ALA A 43 14.84 -0.18 0.04
C ALA A 43 13.58 0.59 -0.36
N LEU A 44 12.41 -0.06 -0.27
CA LEU A 44 11.12 0.55 -0.61
C LEU A 44 10.70 1.60 0.42
N VAL A 45 11.05 1.41 1.69
CA VAL A 45 10.69 2.35 2.76
C VAL A 45 11.75 3.43 3.02
N ALA A 46 12.97 3.26 2.48
CA ALA A 46 14.06 4.21 2.65
C ALA A 46 13.71 5.67 2.30
N PRO A 47 12.97 5.99 1.22
CA PRO A 47 12.60 7.36 0.88
C PRO A 47 11.70 8.05 1.93
N PHE A 48 11.00 7.25 2.73
CA PHE A 48 10.02 7.71 3.72
C PHE A 48 10.58 7.80 5.14
N ARG A 49 11.79 7.25 5.40
CA ARG A 49 12.43 7.29 6.72
C ARG A 49 12.59 8.74 7.20
N GLY A 50 12.12 9.01 8.42
CA GLY A 50 12.12 10.35 9.03
C GLY A 50 11.20 11.38 8.35
N ARG A 51 10.40 10.99 7.34
CA ARG A 51 9.59 11.90 6.53
C ARG A 51 8.11 11.45 6.52
N PRO A 52 7.38 11.54 7.65
CA PRO A 52 6.01 11.05 7.76
C PRO A 52 5.04 11.72 6.79
N GLY A 53 5.23 13.01 6.48
CA GLY A 53 4.41 13.71 5.48
C GLY A 53 4.49 13.11 4.08
N ARG A 54 5.69 12.70 3.64
CA ARG A 54 5.86 12.03 2.34
C ARG A 54 5.17 10.67 2.31
N ARG A 55 5.25 9.90 3.41
CA ARG A 55 4.55 8.61 3.50
C ARG A 55 3.03 8.79 3.45
N ARG A 56 2.49 9.80 4.14
CA ARG A 56 1.06 10.12 4.11
C ARG A 56 0.60 10.54 2.70
N ALA A 57 1.36 11.39 2.03
CA ALA A 57 1.03 11.79 0.66
C ALA A 57 1.01 10.57 -0.29
N TYR A 58 2.03 9.71 -0.23
CA TYR A 58 2.06 8.45 -0.98
C TYR A 58 0.89 7.53 -0.61
N ALA A 59 0.54 7.48 0.68
CA ALA A 59 -0.56 6.68 1.18
C ALA A 59 -1.94 7.11 0.63
N VAL A 60 -2.19 8.43 0.51
CA VAL A 60 -3.41 8.94 -0.13
C VAL A 60 -3.49 8.48 -1.59
N VAL A 61 -2.39 8.62 -2.33
CA VAL A 61 -2.32 8.19 -3.74
C VAL A 61 -2.59 6.68 -3.86
N GLN A 62 -1.97 5.89 -2.99
CA GLN A 62 -2.12 4.44 -2.98
C GLN A 62 -3.54 3.99 -2.62
N LEU A 63 -4.17 4.64 -1.64
CA LEU A 63 -5.58 4.43 -1.30
C LEU A 63 -6.50 4.74 -2.47
N ALA A 64 -6.33 5.91 -3.10
CA ALA A 64 -7.12 6.30 -4.26
C ALA A 64 -6.97 5.31 -5.42
N ALA A 65 -5.74 4.86 -5.68
CA ALA A 65 -5.45 3.87 -6.71
C ALA A 65 -6.06 2.49 -6.39
N GLY A 66 -6.05 2.07 -5.12
CA GLY A 66 -6.68 0.83 -4.67
C GLY A 66 -8.20 0.86 -4.82
N LEU A 67 -8.84 1.97 -4.39
CA LEU A 67 -10.28 2.18 -4.57
C LEU A 67 -10.67 2.22 -6.06
N TRP A 68 -9.87 2.89 -6.88
CA TRP A 68 -10.07 2.92 -8.32
C TRP A 68 -9.96 1.53 -8.94
N LEU A 69 -8.94 0.75 -8.59
CA LEU A 69 -8.77 -0.62 -9.07
C LEU A 69 -9.93 -1.52 -8.63
N ALA A 70 -10.36 -1.43 -7.37
CA ALA A 70 -11.54 -2.14 -6.86
C ALA A 70 -12.80 -1.80 -7.68
N SER A 71 -13.04 -0.51 -7.94
CA SER A 71 -14.21 -0.05 -8.70
C SER A 71 -14.26 -0.54 -10.16
N ARG A 72 -13.10 -0.92 -10.72
CA ARG A 72 -12.98 -1.42 -12.09
C ARG A 72 -13.24 -2.92 -12.21
N GLN A 73 -13.25 -3.64 -11.09
CA GLN A 73 -13.46 -5.08 -11.11
C GLN A 73 -14.93 -5.43 -11.30
N ARG A 74 -15.15 -6.52 -12.02
CA ARG A 74 -16.47 -7.05 -12.32
C ARG A 74 -16.51 -8.54 -11.96
N PRO A 75 -17.67 -9.05 -11.48
CA PRO A 75 -17.86 -10.47 -11.18
C PRO A 75 -17.51 -11.38 -12.36
#